data_AF-A0A920SPH2-F1
#
_entry.id   AF-A0A920SPH2-F1
#
_cell.length_a   1.000
_cell.length_b   1.000
_cell.length_c   1.000
_cell.angle_alpha   90.00
_cell.angle_beta   90.00
_cell.angle_gamma   90.00
#
_symmetry.space_group_name_H-M   'P 1'
#
loop_
_entity.id
_entity.type
_entity.pdbx_description
1 polymer ?
#
loop_
_entity_poly.entity_id
_entity_poly.type
_entity_poly.pdbx_seq_one_letter_code
_entity_poly.pdbx_strand_id
1 'polypeptide(L)'
;MILAGLQRGDSLDSVKIQLRAAGKLPGGTPGDRVAEEEWQCLEPLVERLLKVAVEKPQPPLDLTLDIGGTRLLARLQPTGTGGLIDHSVTDLGVRDLLRFWFSHLCLNASPGGAAAVSTLMGPERALEFGAVEKPSDLLADMLHLYREGLTRPLPFFPRSAWAYASAGGDPMKAALKTWEGSRFSRGESEDTYNQLAFRDSDSDLLEGEFKILAQKVFSPLIANTREVL
;
A
#
# COMPACT_ATOMS: atom_id res chain seq x y z
N MET A 1 -19.24 0.15 4.79
CA MET A 1 -20.41 -0.24 5.60
C MET A 1 -20.25 -1.65 6.15
N ILE A 2 -19.89 -2.64 5.32
CA ILE A 2 -19.65 -4.03 5.77
C ILE A 2 -18.56 -4.12 6.84
N LEU A 3 -17.34 -3.64 6.56
CA LEU A 3 -16.24 -3.61 7.53
C LEU A 3 -16.65 -2.99 8.89
N ALA A 4 -17.29 -1.83 8.85
CA ALA A 4 -17.71 -1.12 10.06
C ALA A 4 -18.81 -1.87 10.83
N GLY A 5 -19.69 -2.60 10.13
CA GLY A 5 -20.68 -3.46 10.76
C GLY A 5 -20.04 -4.66 11.45
N LEU A 6 -19.12 -5.35 10.76
CA LEU A 6 -18.33 -6.44 11.32
C LEU A 6 -17.55 -5.99 12.57
N GLN A 7 -16.88 -4.82 12.53
CA GLN A 7 -16.14 -4.28 13.68
C GLN A 7 -17.03 -3.94 14.88
N ARG A 8 -18.31 -3.60 14.66
CA ARG A 8 -19.30 -3.37 15.74
C ARG A 8 -19.96 -4.65 16.23
N GLY A 9 -19.75 -5.78 15.55
CA GLY A 9 -20.48 -7.02 15.80
C GLY A 9 -21.95 -6.96 15.32
N ASP A 10 -22.26 -6.12 14.34
CA ASP A 10 -23.58 -6.07 13.71
C ASP A 10 -23.85 -7.39 12.95
N SER A 11 -25.12 -7.77 12.78
CA SER A 11 -25.47 -8.88 11.90
C SER A 11 -25.44 -8.49 10.41
N LEU A 12 -25.15 -9.45 9.53
CA LEU A 12 -25.21 -9.26 8.08
C LEU A 12 -26.57 -8.71 7.63
N ASP A 13 -27.67 -9.17 8.21
CA ASP A 13 -29.02 -8.69 7.86
C ASP A 13 -29.21 -7.20 8.16
N SER A 14 -28.71 -6.71 9.30
CA SER A 14 -28.74 -5.28 9.64
C SER A 14 -27.96 -4.45 8.61
N VAL A 15 -26.78 -4.92 8.21
CA VAL A 15 -25.94 -4.25 7.22
C VAL A 15 -26.58 -4.28 5.82
N LYS A 16 -27.23 -5.40 5.43
CA LYS A 16 -27.99 -5.50 4.16
C LYS A 16 -29.13 -4.48 4.11
N ILE A 17 -29.86 -4.28 5.21
CA ILE A 17 -30.92 -3.26 5.29
C ILE A 17 -30.35 -1.86 5.04
N GLN A 18 -29.24 -1.51 5.70
CA GLN A 18 -28.59 -0.21 5.53
C GLN A 18 -28.09 -0.01 4.09
N LEU A 19 -27.43 -1.02 3.52
CA LEU A 19 -26.93 -0.98 2.15
C LEU A 19 -28.04 -0.81 1.12
N ARG A 20 -29.18 -1.49 1.31
CA ARG A 20 -30.37 -1.35 0.45
C ARG A 20 -30.99 0.04 0.55
N ALA A 21 -31.17 0.55 1.77
CA ALA A 21 -31.69 1.90 1.99
C ALA A 21 -30.79 2.97 1.34
N ALA A 22 -29.48 2.71 1.28
CA ALA A 22 -28.50 3.57 0.61
C ALA A 22 -28.38 3.34 -0.91
N GLY A 23 -29.16 2.44 -1.51
CA GLY A 23 -29.11 2.10 -2.94
C GLY A 23 -27.78 1.47 -3.38
N LYS A 24 -27.06 0.81 -2.47
CA LYS A 24 -25.74 0.21 -2.72
C LYS A 24 -25.79 -1.27 -3.08
N LEU A 25 -26.95 -1.92 -2.94
CA LEU A 25 -27.16 -3.30 -3.37
C LEU A 25 -28.16 -3.38 -4.51
N PRO A 26 -27.94 -4.26 -5.50
CA PRO A 26 -28.98 -4.68 -6.42
C PRO A 26 -30.22 -5.20 -5.68
N GLY A 27 -31.38 -5.13 -6.33
CA GLY A 27 -32.62 -5.66 -5.77
C GLY A 27 -32.62 -7.19 -5.66
N GLY A 28 -33.29 -7.72 -4.64
CA GLY A 28 -33.54 -9.16 -4.47
C GLY A 28 -32.29 -10.00 -4.18
N THR A 29 -32.37 -11.29 -4.54
CA THR A 29 -31.35 -12.32 -4.29
C THR A 29 -29.95 -11.97 -4.81
N PRO A 30 -29.77 -11.35 -6.00
CA PRO A 30 -28.44 -10.92 -6.44
C PRO A 30 -27.77 -9.96 -5.45
N GLY A 31 -28.53 -9.04 -4.84
CA GLY A 31 -28.01 -8.14 -3.82
C GLY A 31 -27.67 -8.83 -2.50
N ASP A 32 -28.48 -9.83 -2.09
CA ASP A 32 -28.14 -10.65 -0.92
C ASP A 32 -26.83 -11.40 -1.13
N ARG A 33 -26.67 -12.00 -2.31
CA ARG A 33 -25.48 -12.79 -2.65
C ARG A 33 -24.20 -11.94 -2.64
N VAL A 34 -24.23 -10.77 -3.28
CA VAL A 34 -23.07 -9.86 -3.28
C VAL A 34 -22.71 -9.45 -1.84
N ALA A 35 -23.70 -9.15 -1.01
CA ALA A 35 -23.43 -8.80 0.39
C ALA A 35 -22.84 -9.97 1.20
N GLU A 36 -23.32 -11.20 0.96
CA GLU A 36 -22.79 -12.41 1.60
C GLU A 36 -21.35 -12.70 1.18
N GLU A 37 -21.03 -12.58 -0.12
CA GLU A 37 -19.68 -12.80 -0.64
C GLU A 37 -18.68 -11.78 -0.05
N GLU A 38 -19.04 -10.49 -0.06
CA GLU A 38 -18.21 -9.43 0.54
C GLU A 38 -18.07 -9.58 2.06
N TRP A 39 -19.13 -10.05 2.74
CA TRP A 39 -19.09 -10.31 4.17
C TRP A 39 -18.10 -11.42 4.51
N GLN A 40 -18.19 -12.55 3.82
CA GLN A 40 -17.30 -13.70 4.01
C GLN A 40 -15.85 -13.36 3.68
N CYS A 41 -15.62 -12.52 2.66
CA CYS A 41 -14.27 -12.06 2.31
C CYS A 41 -13.64 -11.21 3.43
N LEU A 42 -14.43 -10.35 4.08
CA LEU A 42 -13.93 -9.41 5.10
C LEU A 42 -13.90 -9.97 6.52
N GLU A 43 -14.64 -11.03 6.82
CA GLU A 43 -14.70 -11.64 8.14
C GLU A 43 -13.30 -12.05 8.67
N PRO A 44 -12.43 -12.75 7.91
CA PRO A 44 -11.07 -13.07 8.37
C PRO A 44 -10.22 -11.83 8.65
N LEU A 45 -10.38 -10.76 7.87
CA LEU A 45 -9.66 -9.51 8.09
C LEU A 45 -10.09 -8.87 9.40
N VAL A 46 -11.39 -8.82 9.68
CA VAL A 46 -11.90 -8.22 10.92
C VAL A 46 -11.50 -9.04 12.14
N GLU A 47 -11.55 -10.37 12.07
CA GLU A 47 -11.06 -11.22 13.15
C GLU A 47 -9.59 -10.93 13.49
N ARG A 48 -8.73 -10.75 12.47
CA ARG A 48 -7.33 -10.36 12.68
C ARG A 48 -7.20 -8.98 13.30
N LEU A 49 -7.95 -7.99 12.79
CA LEU A 49 -7.92 -6.62 13.32
C LEU A 49 -8.38 -6.56 14.78
N LEU A 50 -9.44 -7.29 15.14
CA LEU A 50 -9.95 -7.34 16.50
C LEU A 50 -8.95 -7.97 17.48
N LYS A 51 -8.18 -8.98 17.05
CA LYS A 51 -7.13 -9.58 17.89
C LYS A 51 -6.03 -8.59 18.26
N VAL A 52 -5.70 -7.65 17.38
CA VAL A 52 -4.66 -6.66 17.66
C VAL A 52 -5.19 -5.36 18.27
N ALA A 53 -6.46 -5.02 18.02
CA ALA A 53 -7.12 -3.84 18.59
C ALA A 53 -7.35 -3.92 20.12
N VAL A 54 -7.06 -5.05 20.78
CA VAL A 54 -7.18 -5.20 22.24
C VAL A 54 -6.15 -4.34 23.00
N GLU A 55 -5.07 -3.91 22.34
CA GLU A 55 -4.10 -2.99 22.94
C GLU A 55 -4.71 -1.59 23.15
N LYS A 56 -4.43 -0.95 24.30
CA LYS A 56 -4.91 0.41 24.58
C LYS A 56 -4.53 1.35 23.44
N PRO A 57 -5.49 2.12 22.89
CA PRO A 57 -5.19 3.11 21.86
C PRO A 57 -4.12 4.08 22.36
N GLN A 58 -3.03 4.22 21.61
CA GLN A 58 -2.06 5.26 21.87
C GLN A 58 -2.55 6.59 21.28
N PRO A 59 -2.21 7.72 21.90
CA PRO A 59 -2.44 9.01 21.27
C PRO A 59 -1.70 9.08 19.93
N PRO A 60 -2.23 9.84 18.95
CA PRO A 60 -1.50 10.09 17.71
C PRO A 60 -0.10 10.66 17.99
N LEU A 61 0.89 10.14 17.28
CA LEU A 61 2.27 10.59 17.32
C LEU A 61 2.49 11.61 16.19
N ASP A 62 2.59 12.89 16.56
CA ASP A 62 2.95 13.97 15.65
C ASP A 62 4.48 14.08 15.56
N LEU A 63 5.01 13.87 14.36
CA LEU A 63 6.44 13.87 14.05
C LEU A 63 6.81 15.08 13.20
N THR A 64 7.95 15.67 13.55
CA THR A 64 8.70 16.58 12.68
C THR A 64 10.08 15.99 12.48
N LEU A 65 10.38 15.56 11.26
CA LEU A 65 11.68 14.99 10.89
C LEU A 65 12.41 15.97 9.96
N ASP A 66 13.72 16.15 10.18
CA ASP A 66 14.58 16.85 9.23
C ASP A 66 15.38 15.81 8.44
N ILE A 67 15.04 15.65 7.16
CA ILE A 67 15.57 14.61 6.29
C ILE A 67 16.10 15.26 5.01
N GLY A 68 17.42 15.22 4.80
CA GLY A 68 18.03 15.76 3.58
C GLY A 68 17.70 17.24 3.34
N GLY A 69 17.64 18.03 4.42
CA GLY A 69 17.24 19.44 4.39
C GLY A 69 15.76 19.64 4.04
N THR A 70 14.92 18.64 4.28
CA THR A 70 13.46 18.70 4.13
C THR A 70 12.82 18.49 5.49
N ARG A 71 11.97 19.44 5.90
CA ARG A 71 11.12 19.26 7.06
C ARG A 71 9.89 18.42 6.68
N LEU A 72 9.87 17.16 7.11
CA LEU A 72 8.77 16.25 6.92
C LEU A 72 7.87 16.24 8.16
N LEU A 73 6.57 16.45 7.95
CA LEU A 73 5.55 16.37 9.00
C LEU A 73 4.74 15.09 8.80
N ALA A 74 4.61 14.28 9.84
CA ALA A 74 3.82 13.07 9.81
C ALA A 74 2.96 12.97 11.08
N ARG A 75 1.74 12.47 10.92
CA ARG A 75 0.87 12.08 12.03
C ARG A 75 0.64 10.58 11.92
N LEU A 76 1.16 9.83 12.89
CA LEU A 76 1.06 8.38 12.95
C LEU A 76 0.22 7.96 14.14
N GLN A 77 -0.28 6.72 14.14
CA GLN A 77 -1.00 6.16 15.27
C GLN A 77 -0.38 4.80 15.64
N PRO A 78 0.74 4.81 16.41
CA PRO A 78 1.38 3.58 16.84
C PRO A 78 0.47 2.75 17.76
N THR A 79 0.71 1.44 17.79
CA THR A 79 0.11 0.51 18.75
C THR A 79 0.77 0.63 20.12
N GLY A 80 0.22 -0.05 21.13
CA GLY A 80 0.86 -0.12 22.45
C GLY A 80 2.25 -0.77 22.41
N THR A 81 2.47 -1.66 21.44
CA THR A 81 3.76 -2.27 21.09
C THR A 81 4.72 -1.37 20.30
N GLY A 82 4.30 -0.15 19.93
CA GLY A 82 5.14 0.85 19.27
C GLY A 82 5.19 0.75 17.74
N GLY A 83 4.54 -0.24 17.14
CA GLY A 83 4.44 -0.45 15.69
C GLY A 83 3.27 0.28 15.03
N LEU A 84 3.13 0.21 13.70
CA LEU A 84 1.91 0.63 13.00
C LEU A 84 1.06 -0.58 12.62
N ILE A 85 -0.25 -0.39 12.60
CA ILE A 85 -1.19 -1.33 11.99
C ILE A 85 -2.10 -0.56 11.05
N ASP A 86 -2.15 -1.00 9.80
CA ASP A 86 -3.09 -0.49 8.80
C ASP A 86 -3.71 -1.67 8.05
N HIS A 87 -4.79 -1.40 7.31
CA HIS A 87 -5.47 -2.41 6.54
C HIS A 87 -6.05 -1.89 5.22
N SER A 88 -6.30 -2.81 4.30
CA SER A 88 -7.16 -2.60 3.15
C SER A 88 -8.29 -3.61 3.15
N VAL A 89 -9.45 -3.19 2.64
CA VAL A 89 -10.60 -4.08 2.40
C VAL A 89 -10.54 -4.75 1.03
N THR A 90 -9.51 -4.46 0.25
CA THR A 90 -9.18 -5.12 -1.02
C THR A 90 -7.80 -5.74 -0.92
N ASP A 91 -7.41 -6.49 -1.94
CA ASP A 91 -6.01 -6.94 -2.09
C ASP A 91 -5.04 -5.77 -1.93
N LEU A 92 -3.95 -6.02 -1.20
CA LEU A 92 -2.94 -4.98 -0.94
C LEU A 92 -2.29 -4.57 -2.26
N GLY A 93 -2.59 -3.38 -2.75
CA GLY A 93 -1.98 -2.86 -3.97
C GLY A 93 -0.62 -2.20 -3.71
N VAL A 94 0.15 -1.94 -4.77
CA VAL A 94 1.43 -1.22 -4.67
C VAL A 94 1.29 0.13 -3.95
N ARG A 95 0.16 0.81 -4.12
CA ARG A 95 -0.15 2.06 -3.42
C ARG A 95 -0.26 1.88 -1.91
N ASP A 96 -0.89 0.78 -1.46
CA ASP A 96 -1.00 0.47 -0.03
C ASP A 96 0.37 0.14 0.55
N LEU A 97 1.17 -0.65 -0.18
CA LEU A 97 2.54 -0.97 0.19
C LEU A 97 3.40 0.29 0.35
N LEU A 98 3.42 1.19 -0.64
CA LEU A 98 4.22 2.41 -0.57
C LEU A 98 3.75 3.37 0.53
N ARG A 99 2.43 3.57 0.68
CA ARG A 99 1.87 4.42 1.74
C ARG A 99 2.27 3.92 3.13
N PHE A 100 2.12 2.61 3.34
CA PHE A 100 2.46 1.99 4.61
C PHE A 100 3.97 2.01 4.86
N TRP A 101 4.76 1.70 3.82
CA TRP A 101 6.22 1.75 3.88
C TRP A 101 6.75 3.12 4.28
N PHE A 102 6.25 4.21 3.69
CA PHE A 102 6.69 5.56 4.06
C PHE A 102 6.28 5.94 5.49
N SER A 103 5.10 5.53 5.93
CA SER A 103 4.67 5.71 7.33
C SER A 103 5.59 4.94 8.29
N HIS A 104 5.95 3.71 7.93
CA HIS A 104 6.85 2.86 8.69
C HIS A 104 8.29 3.40 8.73
N LEU A 105 8.79 3.97 7.63
CA LEU A 105 10.07 4.68 7.60
C LEU A 105 10.06 5.92 8.49
N CYS A 106 8.99 6.72 8.46
CA CYS A 106 8.85 7.88 9.35
C CYS A 106 8.85 7.46 10.82
N LEU A 107 8.18 6.35 11.16
CA LEU A 107 8.20 5.80 12.51
C LEU A 107 9.60 5.35 12.91
N ASN A 108 10.29 4.58 12.07
CA ASN A 108 11.64 4.10 12.36
C ASN A 108 12.69 5.23 12.44
N ALA A 109 12.49 6.33 11.71
CA ALA A 109 13.32 7.53 11.79
C ALA A 109 12.99 8.42 13.01
N SER A 110 11.91 8.15 13.73
CA SER A 110 11.53 8.91 14.92
C SER A 110 12.35 8.54 16.16
N PRO A 111 12.52 9.46 17.13
CA PRO A 111 13.16 9.15 18.40
C PRO A 111 12.47 7.98 19.11
N GLY A 112 13.21 6.89 19.39
CA GLY A 112 12.68 5.68 20.03
C GLY A 112 12.00 4.69 19.08
N GLY A 113 11.93 4.98 17.78
CA GLY A 113 11.28 4.13 16.77
C GLY A 113 12.19 3.12 16.06
N ALA A 114 13.49 3.11 16.33
CA ALA A 114 14.54 2.39 15.56
C ALA A 114 14.41 0.85 15.51
N ALA A 115 13.39 0.26 16.12
CA ALA A 115 13.09 -1.17 16.08
C ALA A 115 11.58 -1.46 15.97
N ALA A 116 10.79 -0.49 15.47
CA ALA A 116 9.36 -0.65 15.34
C ALA A 116 9.04 -1.73 14.29
N VAL A 117 8.18 -2.68 14.65
CA VAL A 117 7.63 -3.69 13.74
C VAL A 117 6.20 -3.28 13.39
N SER A 118 5.83 -3.28 12.12
CA SER A 118 4.50 -2.80 11.69
C SER A 118 3.80 -3.83 10.81
N THR A 119 2.48 -3.88 10.82
CA THR A 119 1.70 -4.86 10.07
C THR A 119 0.66 -4.21 9.16
N LEU A 120 0.64 -4.60 7.89
CA LEU A 120 -0.37 -4.22 6.92
C LEU A 120 -1.23 -5.44 6.58
N MET A 121 -2.54 -5.35 6.78
CA MET A 121 -3.47 -6.47 6.58
C MET A 121 -4.41 -6.25 5.40
N GLY A 122 -4.50 -7.22 4.50
CA GLY A 122 -5.55 -7.32 3.49
C GLY A 122 -6.48 -8.51 3.79
N PRO A 123 -7.51 -8.74 2.95
CA PRO A 123 -8.40 -9.89 3.10
C PRO A 123 -7.66 -11.23 3.01
N GLU A 124 -6.78 -11.39 2.02
CA GLU A 124 -6.11 -12.67 1.72
C GLU A 124 -4.65 -12.75 2.18
N ARG A 125 -4.05 -11.65 2.64
CA ARG A 125 -2.64 -11.63 3.07
C ARG A 125 -2.36 -10.61 4.15
N ALA A 126 -1.32 -10.84 4.93
CA ALA A 126 -0.80 -9.88 5.89
C ALA A 126 0.72 -9.76 5.74
N LEU A 127 1.22 -8.53 5.78
CA LEU A 127 2.63 -8.21 5.61
C LEU A 127 3.16 -7.57 6.89
N GLU A 128 4.28 -8.06 7.38
CA GLU A 128 5.02 -7.49 8.50
C GLU A 128 6.27 -6.77 7.98
N PHE A 129 6.47 -5.55 8.45
CA PHE A 129 7.58 -4.66 8.16
C PHE A 129 8.48 -4.62 9.38
N GLY A 130 9.71 -5.10 9.24
CA GLY A 130 10.69 -5.19 10.32
C GLY A 130 11.48 -3.91 10.55
N ALA A 131 12.39 -3.93 11.53
CA ALA A 131 13.27 -2.80 11.80
C ALA A 131 14.11 -2.43 10.56
N VAL A 132 14.18 -1.14 10.25
CA VAL A 132 14.85 -0.65 9.04
C VAL A 132 16.21 -0.06 9.38
N GLU A 133 17.25 -0.50 8.67
CA GLU A 133 18.57 0.14 8.77
C GLU A 133 18.56 1.50 8.06
N LYS A 134 19.07 2.54 8.75
CA LYS A 134 19.19 3.92 8.21
C LYS A 134 17.89 4.44 7.55
N PRO A 135 16.76 4.46 8.28
CA PRO A 135 15.48 4.87 7.72
C PRO A 135 15.49 6.32 7.19
N SER A 136 16.29 7.19 7.82
CA SER A 136 16.47 8.58 7.38
C SER A 136 17.14 8.70 6.00
N ASP A 137 18.09 7.82 5.68
CA ASP A 137 18.79 7.84 4.39
C ASP A 137 17.83 7.40 3.28
N LEU A 138 17.02 6.35 3.55
CA LEU A 138 15.98 5.90 2.63
C LEU A 138 14.91 6.97 2.39
N LEU A 139 14.46 7.67 3.44
CA LEU A 139 13.56 8.82 3.30
C LEU A 139 14.19 9.95 2.49
N ALA A 140 15.49 10.25 2.69
CA ALA A 140 16.19 11.27 1.94
C ALA A 140 16.25 10.94 0.44
N ASP A 141 16.48 9.67 0.12
CA ASP A 141 16.44 9.17 -1.25
C ASP A 141 15.05 9.34 -1.89
N MET A 142 13.98 9.02 -1.16
CA MET A 142 12.61 9.21 -1.65
C MET A 142 12.26 10.68 -1.83
N LEU A 143 12.70 11.55 -0.92
CA LEU A 143 12.50 13.00 -1.02
C LEU A 143 13.30 13.61 -2.18
N HIS A 144 14.48 13.07 -2.50
CA HIS A 144 15.23 13.46 -3.68
C HIS A 144 14.45 13.13 -4.96
N LEU A 145 13.95 11.89 -5.10
CA LEU A 145 13.12 11.49 -6.24
C LEU A 145 11.84 12.33 -6.33
N TYR A 146 11.19 12.62 -5.20
CA TYR A 146 10.02 13.49 -5.18
C TYR A 146 10.34 14.89 -5.72
N ARG A 147 11.43 15.51 -5.26
CA ARG A 147 11.87 16.83 -5.74
C ARG A 147 12.21 16.82 -7.23
N GLU A 148 12.84 15.76 -7.71
CA GLU A 148 13.13 15.59 -9.13
C GLU A 148 11.86 15.39 -9.96
N GLY A 149 10.90 14.61 -9.46
CA GLY A 149 9.59 14.43 -10.09
C GLY A 149 8.76 15.71 -10.21
N LEU A 150 9.08 16.73 -9.41
CA LEU A 150 8.48 18.07 -9.53
C LEU A 150 9.11 18.92 -10.64
N THR A 151 10.30 18.56 -11.14
CA THR A 151 10.99 19.31 -12.21
C THR A 151 10.90 18.62 -13.57
N ARG A 152 10.76 17.29 -13.59
CA ARG A 152 10.56 16.50 -14.81
C ARG A 152 9.76 15.22 -14.53
N PRO A 153 9.10 14.62 -15.54
CA PRO A 153 8.58 13.27 -15.40
C PRO A 153 9.69 12.25 -15.14
N LEU A 154 9.58 11.51 -14.04
CA LEU A 154 10.43 10.35 -13.77
C LEU A 154 9.80 9.10 -14.38
N PRO A 155 10.54 8.26 -15.13
CA PRO A 155 10.03 7.01 -15.70
C PRO A 155 9.88 5.93 -14.61
N PHE A 156 9.04 6.21 -13.61
CA PHE A 156 8.70 5.33 -12.50
C PHE A 156 7.21 5.01 -12.55
N PHE A 157 6.91 3.77 -12.92
CA PHE A 157 5.55 3.28 -13.09
C PHE A 157 5.29 2.24 -12.00
N PRO A 158 4.59 2.60 -10.90
CA PRO A 158 4.63 1.83 -9.65
C PRO A 158 4.26 0.35 -9.81
N ARG A 159 3.27 0.00 -10.64
CA ARG A 159 2.87 -1.41 -10.82
C ARG A 159 3.96 -2.18 -11.56
N SER A 160 4.48 -1.64 -12.65
CA SER A 160 5.52 -2.26 -13.46
C SER A 160 6.85 -2.31 -12.71
N ALA A 161 7.17 -1.27 -11.96
CA ALA A 161 8.37 -1.18 -11.13
C ALA A 161 8.31 -2.17 -9.95
N TRP A 162 7.14 -2.36 -9.33
CA TRP A 162 6.94 -3.43 -8.35
C TRP A 162 7.15 -4.80 -8.99
N ALA A 163 6.51 -5.06 -10.14
CA ALA A 163 6.65 -6.32 -10.86
C ALA A 163 8.10 -6.62 -11.26
N TYR A 164 8.87 -5.58 -11.64
CA TYR A 164 10.30 -5.67 -11.89
C TYR A 164 11.07 -6.05 -10.62
N ALA A 165 10.90 -5.29 -9.54
CA ALA A 165 11.68 -5.46 -8.31
C ALA A 165 11.35 -6.76 -7.55
N SER A 166 10.12 -7.25 -7.67
CA SER A 166 9.64 -8.45 -6.96
C SER A 166 9.64 -9.73 -7.82
N ALA A 167 10.23 -9.70 -9.03
CA ALA A 167 10.22 -10.85 -9.93
C ALA A 167 11.09 -11.99 -9.39
N GLY A 168 10.52 -13.20 -9.30
CA GLY A 168 11.26 -14.45 -9.08
C GLY A 168 11.89 -15.06 -10.35
N GLY A 169 11.62 -14.45 -11.51
CA GLY A 169 12.12 -14.86 -12.83
C GLY A 169 12.75 -13.67 -13.55
N ASP A 170 12.49 -13.53 -14.85
CA ASP A 170 12.96 -12.38 -15.64
C ASP A 170 12.24 -11.08 -15.21
N PRO A 171 12.95 -10.12 -14.57
CA PRO A 171 12.36 -8.87 -14.10
C PRO A 171 11.78 -8.01 -15.21
N MET A 172 12.46 -7.96 -16.35
CA MET A 172 12.05 -7.11 -17.47
C MET A 172 10.77 -7.66 -18.10
N LYS A 173 10.68 -8.98 -18.24
CA LYS A 173 9.46 -9.63 -18.72
C LYS A 173 8.26 -9.38 -17.79
N ALA A 174 8.47 -9.40 -16.48
CA ALA A 174 7.42 -9.11 -15.50
C ALA A 174 6.94 -7.64 -15.57
N ALA A 175 7.88 -6.72 -15.71
CA ALA A 175 7.61 -5.29 -15.89
C ALA A 175 6.83 -5.03 -17.18
N LEU A 176 7.32 -5.54 -18.32
CA LEU A 176 6.68 -5.38 -19.64
C LEU A 176 5.25 -5.91 -19.66
N LYS A 177 5.01 -7.10 -19.09
CA LYS A 177 3.66 -7.66 -18.98
C LYS A 177 2.71 -6.74 -18.21
N THR A 178 3.20 -6.09 -17.15
CA THR A 178 2.40 -5.16 -16.33
C THR A 178 2.19 -3.82 -17.03
N TRP A 179 3.20 -3.35 -17.75
CA TRP A 179 3.19 -2.13 -18.54
C TRP A 179 2.20 -2.21 -19.71
N GLU A 180 2.28 -3.27 -20.51
CA GLU A 180 1.43 -3.49 -21.68
C GLU A 180 0.03 -3.97 -21.30
N GLY A 181 -0.09 -4.73 -20.21
CA GLY A 181 -1.34 -5.37 -19.82
C GLY A 181 -1.67 -6.59 -20.67
N SER A 182 -2.96 -6.84 -20.87
CA SER A 182 -3.48 -7.97 -21.65
C SER A 182 -4.88 -7.65 -22.19
N ARG A 183 -5.44 -8.56 -23.00
CA ARG A 183 -6.83 -8.43 -23.47
C ARG A 183 -7.87 -8.36 -22.35
N PHE A 184 -7.51 -8.78 -21.13
CA PHE A 184 -8.41 -8.84 -19.98
C PHE A 184 -8.02 -7.88 -18.85
N SER A 185 -6.89 -7.17 -18.98
CA SER A 185 -6.35 -6.34 -17.91
C SER A 185 -5.65 -5.11 -18.49
N ARG A 186 -6.05 -3.94 -18.03
CA ARG A 186 -5.48 -2.66 -18.47
C ARG A 186 -4.00 -2.53 -18.09
N GLY A 187 -3.15 -2.28 -19.09
CA GLY A 187 -1.72 -2.00 -18.92
C GLY A 187 -1.49 -0.68 -18.17
N GLU A 188 -0.33 -0.54 -17.54
CA GLU A 188 0.08 0.73 -16.92
C GLU A 188 0.44 1.81 -17.97
N SER A 189 0.79 1.38 -19.18
CA SER A 189 0.98 2.25 -20.35
C SER A 189 -0.32 2.90 -20.84
N GLU A 190 -1.48 2.34 -20.50
CA GLU A 190 -2.78 2.90 -20.86
C GLU A 190 -3.24 4.01 -19.92
N ASP A 191 -2.50 4.31 -18.84
CA ASP A 191 -2.80 5.43 -17.97
C ASP A 191 -2.59 6.78 -18.71
N THR A 192 -3.57 7.67 -18.62
CA THR A 192 -3.57 8.93 -19.38
C THR A 192 -2.43 9.87 -18.97
N TYR A 193 -2.00 9.83 -17.70
CA TYR A 193 -0.87 10.64 -17.23
C TYR A 193 0.45 10.09 -17.77
N ASN A 194 0.62 8.76 -17.78
CA ASN A 194 1.79 8.12 -18.38
C ASN A 194 1.87 8.40 -19.87
N GLN A 195 0.76 8.25 -20.60
CA GLN A 195 0.69 8.58 -22.02
C GLN A 195 1.06 10.03 -22.28
N LEU A 196 0.52 10.98 -21.50
CA LEU A 196 0.81 12.39 -21.69
C LEU A 196 2.28 12.72 -21.38
N ALA A 197 2.81 12.21 -20.27
CA ALA A 197 4.15 12.51 -19.80
C ALA A 197 5.26 11.89 -20.67
N PHE A 198 5.00 10.72 -21.26
CA PHE A 198 5.99 9.95 -22.03
C PHE A 198 5.58 9.73 -23.49
N ARG A 199 4.65 10.53 -24.05
CA ARG A 199 4.19 10.40 -25.45
C ARG A 199 5.30 10.45 -26.50
N ASP A 200 6.35 11.22 -26.22
CA ASP A 200 7.48 11.49 -27.11
C ASP A 200 8.72 10.64 -26.73
N SER A 201 8.55 9.66 -25.83
CA SER A 201 9.63 8.78 -25.39
C SER A 201 9.81 7.59 -26.33
N ASP A 202 11.06 7.16 -26.49
CA ASP A 202 11.41 6.01 -27.32
C ASP A 202 10.88 4.68 -26.74
N SER A 203 10.95 3.62 -27.56
CA SER A 203 10.60 2.23 -27.18
C SER A 203 11.31 1.71 -25.93
N ASP A 204 12.40 2.36 -25.53
CA ASP A 204 13.34 1.89 -24.52
C ASP A 204 13.06 2.53 -23.14
N LEU A 205 11.86 3.09 -22.94
CA LEU A 205 11.42 3.76 -21.71
C LEU A 205 11.65 2.91 -20.44
N LEU A 206 11.44 1.60 -20.53
CA LEU A 206 11.68 0.67 -19.43
C LEU A 206 13.13 0.15 -19.37
N GLU A 207 13.94 0.38 -20.39
CA GLU A 207 15.32 -0.15 -20.44
C GLU A 207 16.34 0.71 -19.69
N GLY A 208 16.06 2.00 -19.54
CA GLY A 208 16.94 2.98 -18.91
C GLY A 208 16.66 3.22 -17.42
N GLU A 209 16.40 4.49 -17.07
CA GLU A 209 16.27 4.98 -15.70
C GLU A 209 15.21 4.24 -14.87
N PHE A 210 14.16 3.72 -15.52
CA PHE A 210 13.11 2.91 -14.90
C PHE A 210 13.65 1.81 -13.98
N LYS A 211 14.67 1.06 -14.43
CA LYS A 211 15.22 -0.08 -13.67
C LYS A 211 15.86 0.40 -12.35
N ILE A 212 16.57 1.53 -12.42
CA ILE A 212 17.24 2.15 -11.28
C ILE A 212 16.19 2.64 -10.28
N LEU A 213 15.15 3.34 -10.77
CA LEU A 213 14.06 3.84 -9.93
C LEU A 213 13.28 2.71 -9.27
N ALA A 214 12.96 1.65 -10.02
CA ALA A 214 12.26 0.48 -9.51
C ALA A 214 13.01 -0.19 -8.35
N GLN A 215 14.31 -0.43 -8.52
CA GLN A 215 15.15 -1.02 -7.45
C GLN A 215 15.30 -0.05 -6.28
N LYS A 216 15.59 1.23 -6.55
CA LYS A 216 15.82 2.24 -5.51
C LYS A 216 14.60 2.39 -4.58
N VAL A 217 13.39 2.33 -5.14
CA VAL A 217 12.14 2.46 -4.35
C VAL A 217 11.75 1.15 -3.68
N PHE A 218 11.79 0.02 -4.39
CA PHE A 218 11.18 -1.22 -3.90
C PHE A 218 12.14 -2.21 -3.25
N SER A 219 13.43 -2.22 -3.58
CA SER A 219 14.37 -3.16 -2.96
C SER A 219 14.45 -3.00 -1.43
N PRO A 220 14.51 -1.78 -0.85
CA PRO A 220 14.47 -1.61 0.59
C PRO A 220 13.16 -2.10 1.22
N LEU A 221 12.02 -1.83 0.55
CA LEU A 221 10.71 -2.29 1.02
C LEU A 221 10.67 -3.83 1.06
N ILE A 222 11.04 -4.49 -0.03
CA ILE A 222 11.04 -5.96 -0.15
C ILE A 222 11.98 -6.59 0.88
N ALA A 223 13.18 -6.04 1.07
CA ALA A 223 14.16 -6.56 2.02
C ALA A 223 13.69 -6.49 3.49
N ASN A 224 12.81 -5.53 3.82
CA ASN A 224 12.31 -5.32 5.17
C ASN A 224 10.88 -5.83 5.39
N THR A 225 10.31 -6.57 4.43
CA THR A 225 8.94 -7.06 4.51
C THR A 225 8.88 -8.57 4.40
N ARG A 226 8.01 -9.20 5.19
CA ARG A 226 7.66 -10.62 5.09
C ARG A 226 6.16 -10.84 5.15
N GLU A 227 5.68 -11.86 4.45
CA GLU A 227 4.30 -12.32 4.56
C GLU A 227 4.13 -13.19 5.81
N VAL A 228 3.05 -12.95 6.55
CA VAL A 228 2.80 -13.57 7.87
C VAL A 228 1.44 -14.26 7.98
N LEU A 229 0.72 -14.38 6.85
CA LEU A 229 -0.52 -15.14 6.75
C LEU A 229 -0.30 -16.47 6.02
#